data_AF-A6K1I2-F1
#
_entry.id   AF-A6K1I2-F1
#
_cell.length_a   1.000
_cell.length_b   1.000
_cell.length_c   1.000
_cell.angle_alpha   90.00
_cell.angle_beta   90.00
_cell.angle_gamma   90.00
#
_symmetry.space_group_name_H-M   'P 1'
#
loop_
_entity.id
_entity.type
_entity.pdbx_description
1 polymer ?
#
loop_
_entity_poly.entity_id
_entity_poly.type
_entity_poly.pdbx_seq_one_letter_code
_entity_poly.pdbx_strand_id
1 'polypeptide(L)'
;MFVMGVNHEKYDNWLKIVSSASCTPLAKVTHDKFGIVEALMTMVHAITATQKTVYDSSEKPWCDGHGAAQNIIPASTGAAKGKVIPDLNGKLTGVALCVPTSSVSIVDLTCCLEGEACQV
;
A
#
# COMPACT_ATOMS: atom_id res chain seq x y z
N MET A 1 -2.44 -0.02 -14.86
CA MET A 1 -1.70 -0.67 -13.76
C MET A 1 -2.19 -2.09 -13.66
N PHE A 2 -1.27 -3.05 -13.61
CA PHE A 2 -1.60 -4.46 -13.52
C PHE A 2 -0.94 -5.08 -12.30
N VAL A 3 -1.67 -5.99 -11.65
CA VAL A 3 -1.18 -6.82 -10.56
C VAL A 3 -1.58 -8.27 -10.84
N MET A 4 -0.57 -9.14 -10.81
CA MET A 4 -0.72 -10.57 -11.01
C MET A 4 -1.67 -11.15 -9.95
N GLY A 5 -2.60 -12.01 -10.39
CA GLY A 5 -3.63 -12.58 -9.53
C GLY A 5 -4.80 -11.64 -9.17
N VAL A 6 -4.79 -10.38 -9.62
CA VAL A 6 -5.89 -9.42 -9.37
C VAL A 6 -6.59 -8.99 -10.66
N ASN A 7 -5.85 -8.43 -11.62
CA ASN A 7 -6.43 -7.88 -12.86
C ASN A 7 -5.58 -8.15 -14.12
N HIS A 8 -4.56 -9.00 -14.02
CA HIS A 8 -3.66 -9.35 -15.11
C HIS A 8 -4.35 -9.92 -16.37
N GLU A 9 -5.50 -10.59 -16.22
CA GLU A 9 -6.29 -11.11 -17.35
C GLU A 9 -6.90 -10.00 -18.23
N LYS A 10 -7.01 -8.78 -17.71
CA LYS A 10 -7.50 -7.61 -18.47
C LYS A 10 -6.39 -6.95 -19.29
N TYR A 11 -5.18 -7.54 -19.31
CA TYR A 11 -4.09 -7.07 -20.15
C TYR A 11 -4.41 -7.35 -21.62
N ASP A 12 -4.08 -6.38 -22.46
CA ASP A 12 -4.31 -6.46 -23.89
C ASP A 12 -3.05 -5.99 -24.63
N ASN A 13 -2.70 -6.67 -25.72
CA ASN A 13 -1.40 -6.58 -26.40
C ASN A 13 -1.16 -5.23 -27.10
N TRP A 14 -2.18 -4.37 -27.22
CA TRP A 14 -2.03 -3.00 -27.71
C TRP A 14 -1.44 -2.04 -26.66
N LEU A 15 -1.46 -2.41 -25.37
CA LEU A 15 -0.89 -1.61 -24.30
C LEU A 15 0.65 -1.73 -24.30
N LYS A 16 1.31 -0.77 -24.96
CA LYS A 16 2.77 -0.73 -25.12
C LYS A 16 3.54 -0.35 -23.84
N ILE A 17 2.89 0.37 -22.91
CA ILE A 17 3.50 0.81 -21.65
C ILE A 17 2.57 0.43 -20.52
N VAL A 18 3.07 -0.39 -19.60
CA VAL A 18 2.34 -0.87 -18.44
C VAL A 18 3.13 -0.65 -17.16
N SER A 19 2.40 -0.50 -16.04
CA SER A 19 2.97 -0.36 -14.71
C SER A 19 2.55 -1.57 -13.88
N SER A 20 3.54 -2.28 -13.34
CA SER A 20 3.36 -3.28 -12.29
C SER A 20 3.10 -2.54 -10.99
N ALA A 21 1.85 -2.54 -10.53
CA ALA A 21 1.49 -1.83 -9.30
C ALA A 21 2.08 -2.54 -8.07
N SER A 22 2.17 -1.81 -6.96
CA SER A 22 2.69 -2.33 -5.68
C SER A 22 1.59 -2.82 -4.71
N CYS A 23 0.35 -3.01 -5.20
CA CYS A 23 -0.79 -3.24 -4.30
C CYS A 23 -0.86 -4.68 -3.76
N THR A 24 -1.35 -4.79 -2.53
CA THR A 24 -1.46 -6.04 -1.78
C THR A 24 -2.66 -6.87 -2.27
N PRO A 25 -2.47 -8.12 -2.76
CA PRO A 25 -3.55 -8.96 -3.27
C PRO A 25 -4.62 -9.34 -2.23
N LEU A 26 -4.32 -9.11 -0.93
CA LEU A 26 -5.21 -9.39 0.19
C LEU A 26 -6.57 -8.68 0.05
N ALA A 27 -6.59 -7.42 -0.37
CA ALA A 27 -7.83 -6.64 -0.50
C ALA A 27 -8.80 -7.25 -1.52
N LYS A 28 -8.30 -7.89 -2.59
CA LYS A 28 -9.13 -8.55 -3.61
C LYS A 28 -9.86 -9.75 -3.01
N VAL A 29 -9.12 -10.63 -2.33
CA VAL A 29 -9.68 -11.85 -1.74
C VAL A 29 -10.71 -11.53 -0.67
N THR A 30 -10.43 -10.56 0.19
CA THR A 30 -11.36 -10.15 1.25
C THR A 30 -12.62 -9.51 0.67
N HIS A 31 -12.48 -8.64 -0.35
CA HIS A 31 -13.62 -8.01 -0.99
C HIS A 31 -14.52 -9.02 -1.71
N ASP A 32 -13.94 -9.96 -2.46
CA ASP A 32 -14.71 -10.95 -3.22
C ASP A 32 -15.49 -11.91 -2.31
N LYS A 33 -15.01 -12.15 -1.08
CA LYS A 33 -15.65 -13.07 -0.13
C LYS A 33 -16.65 -12.41 0.81
N PHE A 34 -16.32 -11.23 1.32
CA PHE A 34 -17.05 -10.60 2.43
C PHE A 34 -17.64 -9.23 2.09
N GLY A 35 -17.22 -8.62 0.98
CA GLY A 35 -17.55 -7.24 0.65
C GLY A 35 -16.82 -6.27 1.60
N ILE A 36 -16.12 -5.28 1.04
CA ILE A 36 -15.47 -4.21 1.85
C ILE A 36 -16.28 -2.92 1.64
N VAL A 37 -16.74 -2.35 2.74
CA VAL A 37 -17.42 -1.04 2.78
C VAL A 37 -16.38 0.07 2.75
N GLU A 38 -15.44 0.02 3.68
CA GLU A 38 -14.33 0.96 3.85
C GLU A 38 -13.15 0.24 4.52
N ALA A 39 -11.93 0.69 4.22
CA ALA A 39 -10.76 0.20 4.94
C ALA A 39 -9.64 1.23 5.05
N LEU A 40 -8.92 1.13 6.16
CA LEU A 40 -7.69 1.85 6.42
C LEU A 40 -6.52 0.87 6.42
N MET A 41 -5.51 1.18 5.61
CA MET A 41 -4.30 0.38 5.50
C MET A 41 -3.11 1.10 6.13
N THR A 42 -2.42 0.44 7.06
CA THR A 42 -1.15 0.91 7.59
C THR A 42 -0.04 -0.02 7.09
N MET A 43 0.97 0.54 6.43
CA MET A 43 2.11 -0.23 5.96
C MET A 43 3.31 0.06 6.85
N VAL A 44 3.76 -0.91 7.63
CA VAL A 44 5.05 -0.79 8.34
C VAL A 44 6.13 -1.23 7.35
N HIS A 45 6.86 -0.25 6.84
CA HIS A 45 7.73 -0.40 5.69
C HIS A 45 9.20 -0.35 6.08
N ALA A 46 10.02 -1.25 5.54
CA ALA A 46 11.46 -1.17 5.68
C ALA A 46 12.04 0.11 5.07
N ILE A 47 13.25 0.50 5.49
CA ILE A 47 13.92 1.64 4.87
C ILE A 47 14.25 1.34 3.40
N THR A 48 14.30 2.39 2.59
CA THR A 48 14.56 2.36 1.15
C THR A 48 15.68 3.33 0.80
N ALA A 49 16.25 3.19 -0.40
CA ALA A 49 17.38 3.99 -0.85
C ALA A 49 17.08 5.50 -0.98
N THR A 50 15.81 5.90 -1.01
CA THR A 50 15.43 7.32 -1.10
C THR A 50 15.51 8.05 0.23
N GLN A 51 15.64 7.32 1.35
CA GLN A 51 15.64 7.89 2.68
C GLN A 51 17.07 8.20 3.16
N LYS A 52 17.18 9.20 4.03
CA LYS A 52 18.48 9.75 4.45
C LYS A 52 19.09 8.94 5.59
N THR A 53 20.41 8.79 5.58
CA THR A 53 21.16 8.11 6.67
C THR A 53 21.24 8.95 7.93
N VAL A 54 21.37 10.27 7.76
CA VAL A 54 21.38 11.29 8.82
C VAL A 54 20.41 12.40 8.44
N TYR A 55 20.12 13.31 9.37
CA TYR A 55 19.24 14.44 9.09
C TYR A 55 19.78 15.31 7.95
N ASP A 56 18.99 15.52 6.90
CA ASP A 56 19.34 16.30 5.72
C ASP A 56 18.10 17.01 5.16
N SER A 57 18.33 18.04 4.36
CA SER A 57 17.29 18.66 3.55
C SER A 57 16.66 17.64 2.59
N SER A 58 15.33 17.68 2.51
CA SER A 58 14.54 16.89 1.56
C SER A 58 13.76 17.84 0.67
N GLU A 59 13.83 17.64 -0.65
CA GLU A 59 13.05 18.40 -1.64
C GLU A 59 11.56 18.03 -1.63
N LYS A 60 11.23 16.88 -1.03
CA LYS A 60 9.86 16.34 -0.86
C LYS A 60 9.62 16.07 0.64
N PRO A 61 8.51 15.45 1.10
CA PRO A 61 7.93 15.71 2.41
C PRO A 61 8.98 15.73 3.54
N TRP A 62 8.95 16.79 4.34
CA TRP A 62 9.99 17.13 5.33
C TRP A 62 10.35 15.97 6.27
N CYS A 63 9.39 15.08 6.56
CA CYS A 63 9.59 13.87 7.34
C CYS A 63 10.69 12.95 6.78
N ASP A 64 10.85 12.88 5.45
CA ASP A 64 11.85 12.03 4.80
C ASP A 64 13.31 12.52 4.99
N GLY A 65 13.47 13.76 5.46
CA GLY A 65 14.77 14.34 5.79
C GLY A 65 15.37 13.81 7.09
N HIS A 66 14.58 13.13 7.94
CA HIS A 66 15.09 12.54 9.17
C HIS A 66 15.93 11.28 8.91
N GLY A 67 16.90 11.00 9.79
CA GLY A 67 17.73 9.80 9.71
C GLY A 67 16.90 8.52 9.84
N ALA A 68 16.83 7.73 8.77
CA ALA A 68 15.91 6.60 8.65
C ALA A 68 16.21 5.44 9.60
N ALA A 69 17.48 5.25 9.99
CA ALA A 69 17.89 4.16 10.87
C ALA A 69 17.57 4.42 12.35
N GLN A 70 17.07 5.61 12.71
CA GLN A 70 16.87 6.04 14.09
C GLN A 70 15.44 6.50 14.39
N ASN A 71 14.57 6.52 13.37
CA ASN A 71 13.24 7.10 13.47
C ASN A 71 12.17 6.18 12.88
N ILE A 72 10.95 6.36 13.36
CA ILE A 72 9.74 5.91 12.66
C ILE A 72 9.26 7.09 11.84
N ILE A 73 9.31 7.00 10.51
CA ILE A 73 9.02 8.10 9.61
C ILE A 73 7.64 7.91 8.96
N PRO A 74 6.65 8.75 9.27
CA PRO A 74 5.36 8.71 8.59
C PRO A 74 5.51 9.14 7.13
N ALA A 75 4.95 8.35 6.22
CA ALA A 75 4.95 8.60 4.79
C ALA A 75 3.56 8.40 4.20
N SER A 76 3.21 9.22 3.21
CA SER A 76 1.99 9.01 2.43
C SER A 76 2.18 7.85 1.46
N THR A 77 1.17 6.99 1.29
CA THR A 77 1.23 5.88 0.33
C THR A 77 0.06 5.91 -0.65
N GLY A 78 0.38 5.76 -1.94
CA GLY A 78 -0.62 5.61 -3.00
C GLY A 78 -1.16 4.18 -3.13
N ALA A 79 -0.53 3.20 -2.47
CA ALA A 79 -0.86 1.78 -2.61
C ALA A 79 -2.28 1.46 -2.12
N ALA A 80 -2.76 2.20 -1.11
CA ALA A 80 -4.10 2.03 -0.57
C ALA A 80 -5.20 2.57 -1.48
N LYS A 81 -4.92 3.43 -2.49
CA LYS A 81 -5.98 4.13 -3.25
C LYS A 81 -6.75 3.26 -4.25
N GLY A 82 -6.66 1.93 -4.18
CA GLY A 82 -7.59 1.01 -4.83
C GLY A 82 -7.62 1.01 -6.37
N LYS A 83 -6.76 1.76 -7.08
CA LYS A 83 -6.85 1.95 -8.55
C LYS A 83 -6.86 0.66 -9.39
N VAL A 84 -6.38 -0.45 -8.83
CA VAL A 84 -6.30 -1.76 -9.50
C VAL A 84 -7.64 -2.51 -9.42
N ILE A 85 -8.47 -2.21 -8.42
CA ILE A 85 -9.78 -2.84 -8.18
C ILE A 85 -10.84 -1.72 -8.19
N PRO A 86 -11.55 -1.51 -9.31
CA PRO A 86 -12.45 -0.37 -9.49
C PRO A 86 -13.49 -0.22 -8.37
N ASP A 87 -14.04 -1.33 -7.88
CA ASP A 87 -15.10 -1.35 -6.85
C ASP A 87 -14.61 -0.90 -5.47
N LEU A 88 -13.29 -0.87 -5.25
CA LEU A 88 -12.62 -0.41 -4.03
C LEU A 88 -12.07 1.02 -4.17
N ASN A 89 -12.26 1.66 -5.32
CA ASN A 89 -11.77 3.02 -5.54
C ASN A 89 -12.52 4.01 -4.64
N GLY A 90 -11.80 4.76 -3.82
CA GLY A 90 -12.37 5.68 -2.83
C GLY A 90 -12.79 5.04 -1.51
N LYS A 91 -12.83 3.71 -1.42
CA LYS A 91 -13.13 2.97 -0.16
C LYS A 91 -11.89 2.66 0.67
N LEU A 92 -10.72 2.70 0.05
CA LEU A 92 -9.45 2.37 0.66
C LEU A 92 -8.55 3.59 0.76
N THR A 93 -8.00 3.83 1.95
CA THR A 93 -6.98 4.84 2.19
C THR A 93 -5.94 4.30 3.17
N GLY A 94 -4.81 4.99 3.33
CA GLY A 94 -3.75 4.47 4.18
C GLY A 94 -2.54 5.35 4.35
N VAL A 95 -1.70 4.93 5.30
CA VAL A 95 -0.43 5.56 5.65
C VAL A 95 0.68 4.51 5.66
N ALA A 96 1.91 4.94 5.46
CA ALA A 96 3.09 4.13 5.66
C ALA A 96 3.89 4.65 6.86
N LEU A 97 4.48 3.73 7.61
CA LEU A 97 5.42 4.01 8.68
C LEU A 97 6.73 3.34 8.30
N CYS A 98 7.71 4.14 7.88
CA CYS A 98 9.03 3.59 7.60
C CYS A 98 9.77 3.36 8.91
N VAL A 99 10.21 2.12 9.15
CA VAL A 99 10.87 1.70 10.39
C VAL A 99 12.31 1.24 10.14
N PRO A 100 13.18 1.21 11.17
CA PRO A 100 14.61 0.87 11.04
C PRO A 100 14.91 -0.62 10.76
N THR A 101 14.26 -1.21 9.75
CA THR A 101 14.53 -2.56 9.26
C THR A 101 15.11 -2.48 7.85
N SER A 102 16.07 -3.35 7.55
CA SER A 102 16.80 -3.34 6.27
C SER A 102 15.98 -3.85 5.08
N SER A 103 15.02 -4.73 5.35
CA SER A 103 14.13 -5.29 4.34
C SER A 103 12.91 -5.93 5.01
N VAL A 104 11.94 -6.31 4.19
CA VAL A 104 10.64 -6.87 4.58
C VAL A 104 9.72 -5.84 5.26
N SER A 105 8.48 -5.83 4.81
CA SER A 105 7.44 -4.90 5.26
C SER A 105 6.17 -5.68 5.58
N ILE A 106 5.32 -5.13 6.44
CA ILE A 106 4.02 -5.70 6.76
C ILE A 106 2.90 -4.74 6.35
N VAL A 107 1.77 -5.33 6.01
CA VAL A 107 0.52 -4.61 5.73
C VAL A 107 -0.46 -4.96 6.82
N ASP A 108 -0.88 -3.94 7.56
CA ASP A 108 -2.01 -3.98 8.47
C ASP A 108 -3.22 -3.38 7.75
N LEU A 109 -4.30 -4.15 7.64
CA LEU A 109 -5.52 -3.78 6.93
C LEU A 109 -6.70 -3.89 7.89
N THR A 110 -7.19 -2.74 8.34
CA THR A 110 -8.43 -2.67 9.13
C THR A 110 -9.57 -2.33 8.18
N CYS A 111 -10.58 -3.21 8.08
CA CYS A 111 -11.69 -3.04 7.15
C CYS A 111 -13.05 -3.30 7.82
N CYS A 112 -14.05 -2.54 7.38
CA CYS A 112 -15.46 -2.80 7.67
C CYS A 112 -16.03 -3.67 6.54
N LEU A 113 -16.60 -4.81 6.91
CA LEU A 113 -17.13 -5.80 5.95
C LEU A 113 -18.65 -5.69 5.83
N GLU A 114 -19.19 -6.04 4.65
CA GLU A 114 -20.63 -6.11 4.42
C GLU A 114 -21.24 -7.41 4.96
N GLY A 115 -20.49 -8.52 4.86
CA GLY A 115 -20.89 -9.84 5.37
C GLY A 115 -20.33 -10.16 6.76
N GLU A 116 -20.92 -11.17 7.40
CA GLU A 116 -20.38 -11.75 8.62
C GLU A 116 -19.06 -12.49 8.32
N ALA A 117 -17.97 -12.02 8.91
CA ALA A 117 -16.73 -12.78 9.01
C ALA A 117 -16.68 -13.39 10.41
N CYS A 118 -16.34 -14.68 10.49
CA CYS A 118 -16.12 -15.34 11.77
C CYS A 118 -15.02 -14.59 12.54
N GLN A 119 -15.39 -13.92 13.64
CA GLN A 119 -14.43 -13.29 14.53
C GLN A 119 -13.65 -14.40 15.23
N VAL A 120 -12.34 -14.48 14.95
CA VAL A 120 -11.41 -15.42 15.59
C VAL A 120 -11.10 -14.95 17.00
#